data_AF-A0A0C1RT19-F1
#
_entry.id   AF-A0A0C1RT19-F1
#
_cell.length_a   1.000
_cell.length_b   1.000
_cell.length_c   1.000
_cell.angle_alpha   90.00
_cell.angle_beta   90.00
_cell.angle_gamma   90.00
#
_symmetry.space_group_name_H-M   'P 1'
#
loop_
_entity.id
_entity.type
_entity.pdbx_description
1 polymer ?
#
loop_
_entity_poly.entity_id
_entity_poly.type
_entity_poly.pdbx_seq_one_letter_code
_entity_poly.pdbx_strand_id
1 'polypeptide(L)' 'MKAKSAPKNVIVSVVMGSDSDLPVMAEATKVLEDFGIGYELILTSAHRTPLRTTKFAVSAAGRGIKV' A
#
# COMPACT_ATOMS: atom_id res chain seq x y z
N MET A 1 19.93 -6.99 14.22
CA MET A 1 18.83 -6.21 13.61
C MET A 1 17.53 -6.72 14.19
N LYS A 2 16.78 -5.91 14.95
CA LYS A 2 15.51 -6.34 15.54
C LYS A 2 14.48 -6.51 14.42
N ALA A 3 13.76 -7.63 14.41
CA ALA A 3 12.63 -7.84 13.50
C ALA A 3 11.61 -6.71 13.72
N LYS A 4 11.36 -5.89 12.69
CA LYS A 4 10.26 -4.91 12.71
C LYS A 4 8.97 -5.72 12.93
N SER A 5 8.28 -5.51 14.05
CA SER A 5 7.02 -6.21 14.30
C SER A 5 6.05 -5.92 13.15
N ALA A 6 5.38 -6.94 12.64
CA ALA A 6 4.33 -6.76 11.65
C ALA A 6 3.34 -5.69 12.13
N PRO A 7 3.00 -4.69 11.30
CA PRO A 7 2.21 -3.56 11.77
C PRO A 7 0.86 -4.00 12.32
N LYS A 8 0.47 -3.37 13.44
CA LYS A 8 -0.87 -3.45 14.02
C LYS A 8 -1.87 -2.86 13.02
N ASN A 9 -2.77 -3.70 12.51
CA ASN A 9 -3.91 -3.34 11.65
C ASN A 9 -3.58 -2.48 10.41
N VAL A 10 -3.55 -3.08 9.23
CA VAL A 10 -3.31 -2.38 7.97
C VAL A 10 -4.48 -1.44 7.66
N ILE A 11 -4.22 -0.14 7.61
CA ILE A 11 -5.23 0.89 7.34
C ILE A 11 -4.86 1.83 6.18
N VAL A 12 -3.66 1.71 5.61
CA VAL A 12 -3.21 2.48 4.44
C VAL A 12 -2.80 1.54 3.30
N SER A 13 -3.26 1.80 2.09
CA SER A 13 -2.82 1.12 0.88
C SER A 13 -1.93 2.03 0.04
N VAL A 14 -0.63 1.76 -0.02
CA VAL A 14 0.30 2.47 -0.91
C VAL A 14 0.28 1.78 -2.28
N VAL A 15 -0.34 2.42 -3.27
CA VAL A 15 -0.55 1.83 -4.60
C VAL A 15 0.41 2.45 -5.62
N MET A 16 1.00 1.61 -6.47
CA MET A 16 1.87 2.03 -7.56
C MET A 16 1.52 1.36 -8.88
N GLY A 17 1.75 2.07 -9.99
CA GLY A 17 1.41 1.61 -11.34
C GLY A 17 2.49 0.76 -11.99
N SER A 18 3.73 0.89 -11.51
CA SER A 18 4.93 0.25 -12.02
C SER A 18 5.90 -0.07 -10.89
N ASP A 19 6.76 -1.08 -11.11
CA ASP A 19 7.88 -1.40 -10.23
C ASP A 19 8.92 -0.26 -10.20
N SER A 20 9.07 0.46 -11.31
CA SER A 20 9.88 1.68 -11.40
C SER A 20 9.45 2.79 -10.44
N ASP A 21 8.22 2.76 -9.92
CA ASP A 21 7.73 3.76 -8.97
C ASP A 21 8.21 3.47 -7.54
N LEU A 22 8.64 2.22 -7.26
CA LEU A 22 9.00 1.76 -5.91
C LEU A 22 10.04 2.65 -5.21
N PRO A 23 11.13 3.11 -5.85
CA PRO A 23 12.11 3.97 -5.18
C PRO A 23 11.49 5.29 -4.67
N VAL A 24 10.47 5.82 -5.36
CA VAL A 24 9.77 7.04 -4.96
C VAL A 24 8.74 6.74 -3.87
N MET A 25 7.95 5.67 -4.05
CA MET A 25 6.89 5.30 -3.11
C MET A 25 7.43 4.78 -1.77
N ALA A 26 8.67 4.30 -1.72
CA ALA A 26 9.33 3.85 -0.50
C ALA A 26 9.42 4.95 0.57
N GLU A 27 9.56 6.22 0.18
CA GLU A 27 9.60 7.33 1.14
C GLU A 27 8.27 7.48 1.90
N ALA A 28 7.13 7.23 1.24
CA ALA A 28 5.83 7.21 1.92
C ALA A 28 5.76 6.08 2.95
N THR A 29 6.24 4.88 2.60
CA THR A 29 6.24 3.74 3.53
C THR A 29 7.13 3.98 4.74
N LYS A 30 8.28 4.64 4.57
CA LYS A 30 9.19 5.00 5.66
C LYS A 30 8.53 5.93 6.67
N VAL A 31 7.80 6.95 6.20
CA VAL A 31 7.02 7.82 7.09
C VAL A 31 5.95 7.02 7.83
N LEU A 32 5.21 6.13 7.15
CA LEU A 32 4.21 5.29 7.81
C LEU A 32 4.83 4.41 8.91
N GLU A 33 6.03 3.88 8.69
CA GLU A 33 6.79 3.13 9.69
C GLU A 33 7.20 3.98 10.90
N ASP A 34 7.69 5.21 10.67
CA ASP A 34 8.11 6.13 11.73
C ASP A 34 6.93 6.49 12.67
N PHE A 35 5.72 6.58 12.11
CA PHE A 35 4.49 6.80 12.88
C PHE A 35 3.83 5.50 13.39
N GLY A 36 4.37 4.34 13.06
CA GLY A 36 3.81 3.04 13.45
C GLY A 36 2.44 2.73 12.82
N ILE A 37 2.14 3.30 11.65
CA ILE A 37 0.90 3.09 10.91
C ILE A 37 1.02 1.84 10.03
N GLY A 38 0.05 0.93 10.14
CA GLY A 38 0.02 -0.26 9.30
C GLY A 38 -0.37 0.03 7.86
N TYR A 39 0.44 -0.46 6.93
CA TYR A 39 0.25 -0.26 5.49
C TYR A 39 0.52 -1.52 4.68
N GLU A 40 0.00 -1.54 3.46
CA GLU A 40 0.35 -2.50 2.41
C GLU A 40 0.90 -1.77 1.18
N LEU A 41 1.73 -2.45 0.41
CA LEU A 41 2.29 -1.94 -0.84
C LEU A 41 1.75 -2.77 -2.01
N ILE A 42 1.06 -2.13 -2.95
CA ILE A 42 0.31 -2.82 -4.01
C ILE A 42 0.70 -2.29 -5.38
N LEU A 43 1.19 -3.19 -6.24
CA LEU A 43 1.39 -2.88 -7.66
C LEU A 43 0.12 -3.23 -8.46
N THR A 44 -0.57 -2.21 -8.96
CA THR A 44 -1.66 -2.36 -9.92
C THR A 44 -1.71 -1.14 -10.83
N SER A 45 -1.91 -1.37 -12.14
CA SER A 45 -1.84 -0.31 -13.14
C SER A 45 -3.24 0.03 -13.63
N ALA A 46 -3.62 1.31 -13.53
CA ALA A 46 -4.89 1.78 -14.09
C ALA A 46 -4.98 1.55 -15.61
N HIS A 47 -3.84 1.63 -16.33
CA HIS A 47 -3.79 1.47 -17.78
C HIS A 47 -3.59 0.02 -18.24
N ARG A 48 -2.69 -0.74 -17.58
CA ARG A 48 -2.36 -2.10 -18.01
C ARG A 48 -3.30 -3.16 -17.43
N THR A 49 -3.82 -2.94 -16.23
CA THR A 49 -4.67 -3.89 -15.50
C THR A 49 -5.87 -3.18 -14.84
N PRO A 50 -6.72 -2.48 -15.62
CA PRO A 50 -7.81 -1.67 -15.08
C PRO A 50 -8.77 -2.47 -14.19
N LEU A 51 -9.15 -3.69 -14.58
CA LEU A 51 -10.07 -4.54 -13.79
C LEU A 51 -9.49 -4.92 -12.43
N ARG A 52 -8.18 -5.19 -12.35
CA ARG A 52 -7.48 -5.47 -11.08
C ARG A 52 -7.51 -4.22 -10.19
N THR A 53 -7.21 -3.07 -10.78
CA THR A 53 -7.19 -1.77 -10.08
C THR A 53 -8.59 -1.43 -9.53
N THR A 54 -9.64 -1.59 -10.33
CA THR A 54 -11.03 -1.38 -9.90
C THR A 54 -11.43 -2.35 -8.78
N LYS A 55 -11.15 -3.65 -8.94
CA LYS A 55 -11.47 -4.66 -7.93
C LYS A 55 -10.76 -4.35 -6.61
N PHE A 56 -9.48 -3.97 -6.68
CA PHE A 56 -8.70 -3.56 -5.53
C PHE A 56 -9.35 -2.37 -4.81
N ALA A 57 -9.62 -1.28 -5.54
CA ALA A 57 -10.18 -0.05 -4.99
C ALA A 57 -11.56 -0.26 -4.35
N VAL A 58 -12.48 -0.95 -5.02
CA VAL A 58 -13.84 -1.21 -4.50
C VAL A 58 -13.80 -2.06 -3.23
N SER A 59 -12.85 -3.01 -3.12
CA SER A 59 -12.72 -3.87 -1.94
C SER A 59 -12.05 -3.19 -0.73
N ALA A 60 -11.38 -2.06 -0.91
CA ALA A 60 -10.48 -1.49 0.09
C ALA A 60 -11.17 -1.19 1.44
N ALA A 61 -12.31 -0.50 1.40
CA ALA A 61 -13.09 -0.19 2.60
C ALA A 61 -13.53 -1.45 3.37
N GLY A 62 -13.94 -2.51 2.65
CA GLY A 62 -14.33 -3.79 3.25
C GLY A 62 -13.16 -4.54 3.91
N ARG A 63 -11.91 -4.20 3.57
CA ARG A 63 -10.70 -4.74 4.21
C ARG A 63 -10.24 -3.90 5.40
N GLY A 64 -10.95 -2.82 5.75
CA GLY A 64 -10.57 -1.90 6.82
C GLY A 64 -9.54 -0.84 6.42
N ILE A 65 -9.24 -0.71 5.12
CA ILE A 65 -8.41 0.38 4.60
C ILE A 65 -9.15 1.70 4.76
N LYS A 66 -8.44 2.70 5.27
CA LYS A 66 -8.95 4.05 5.52
C LYS A 66 -8.40 5.07 4.52
N VAL A 67 -7.21 4.81 3.97
CA VAL A 67 -6.51 5.66 2.99
C VAL A 67 -5.89 4.80 1.91
#